data_AF-A0A9D5NW08-F1
#
_entry.id   AF-A0A9D5NW08-F1
#
_cell.length_a   1.000
_cell.length_b   1.000
_cell.length_c   1.000
_cell.angle_alpha   90.00
_cell.angle_beta   90.00
_cell.angle_gamma   90.00
#
_symmetry.space_group_name_H-M   'P 1'
#
loop_
_entity.id
_entity.type
_entity.pdbx_description
1 polymer ?
#
loop_
_entity_poly.entity_id
_entity_poly.type
_entity_poly.pdbx_seq_one_letter_code
_entity_poly.pdbx_strand_id
1 'polypeptide(L)'
;MLLTAPLAIVVCGDMTKALQGKGQEYWIQDCSSATENILLAAHALGLGAVWTGVYPMDDRIQPLSKTLKLPETVIPLCTIVIGYPAEQPKPKDKWKPENISYNEYGQKR
;
A
#
# COMPACT_ATOMS: atom_id res chain seq x y z
N MET A 1 1.04 -17.48 5.05
CA MET A 1 1.66 -16.17 5.30
C MET A 1 0.76 -15.27 6.14
N LEU A 2 -0.42 -14.83 5.67
CA LEU A 2 -1.29 -13.95 6.48
C LEU A 2 -1.71 -14.58 7.83
N LEU A 3 -2.15 -15.84 7.82
CA LEU A 3 -2.60 -16.54 9.03
C LEU A 3 -1.49 -16.86 10.04
N THR A 4 -0.23 -16.72 9.63
CA THR A 4 0.95 -17.08 10.42
C THR A 4 1.82 -15.87 10.75
N ALA A 5 1.50 -14.70 10.20
CA ALA A 5 2.22 -13.45 10.47
C ALA A 5 1.74 -12.88 11.82
N PRO A 6 2.65 -12.34 12.65
CA PRO A 6 2.28 -11.78 13.96
C PRO A 6 1.47 -10.49 13.87
N LEU A 7 1.49 -9.78 12.73
CA LEU A 7 0.81 -8.50 12.58
C LEU A 7 0.27 -8.32 11.15
N ALA A 8 -0.93 -7.75 11.06
CA ALA A 8 -1.47 -7.17 9.83
C ALA A 8 -1.97 -5.75 10.12
N ILE A 9 -1.62 -4.80 9.26
CA ILE A 9 -2.09 -3.42 9.31
C ILE A 9 -2.95 -3.18 8.09
N VAL A 10 -4.19 -2.72 8.28
CA VAL A 10 -5.05 -2.29 7.16
C VAL A 10 -4.97 -0.78 7.05
N VAL A 11 -4.48 -0.29 5.92
CA VAL A 11 -4.38 1.14 5.64
C VAL A 11 -5.66 1.57 4.93
N CYS A 12 -6.35 2.55 5.49
CA CYS A 12 -7.64 3.02 5.01
C CYS A 12 -7.64 4.52 4.74
N GLY A 13 -8.34 4.94 3.70
CA GLY A 13 -8.73 6.32 3.50
C GLY A 13 -9.97 6.66 4.33
N ASP A 14 -9.92 7.74 5.09
CA ASP A 14 -11.07 8.29 5.81
C ASP A 14 -11.70 9.41 4.96
N MET A 15 -12.82 9.08 4.29
CA MET A 15 -13.51 9.97 3.36
C MET A 15 -14.13 11.19 4.05
N THR A 16 -14.26 11.17 5.38
CA THR A 16 -14.70 12.35 6.14
C THR A 16 -13.61 13.43 6.23
N LYS A 17 -12.34 13.04 5.99
CA LYS A 17 -11.16 13.92 6.02
C LYS A 17 -10.54 14.14 4.65
N ALA A 18 -10.95 13.36 3.65
CA ALA A 18 -10.51 13.54 2.28
C ALA A 18 -10.87 14.95 1.78
N LEU A 19 -10.08 15.45 0.84
CA LEU A 19 -10.38 16.74 0.20
C LEU A 19 -11.71 16.66 -0.56
N GLN A 20 -12.29 17.82 -0.82
CA GLN A 20 -13.55 17.92 -1.57
C GLN A 20 -13.32 17.96 -3.09
N GLY A 21 -14.36 17.60 -3.84
CA GLY A 21 -14.34 17.61 -5.31
C GLY A 21 -13.28 16.65 -5.87
N LYS A 22 -12.60 17.06 -6.94
CA LYS A 22 -11.58 16.21 -7.60
C LYS A 22 -10.41 15.83 -6.69
N GLY A 23 -10.13 16.62 -5.66
CA GLY A 23 -9.06 16.35 -4.71
C GLY A 23 -9.34 15.14 -3.81
N GLN A 24 -10.60 14.67 -3.74
CA GLN A 24 -10.95 13.51 -2.92
C GLN A 24 -10.09 12.29 -3.28
N GLU A 25 -9.83 12.07 -4.56
CA GLU A 25 -9.01 10.96 -5.10
C GLU A 25 -7.58 10.88 -4.54
N TYR A 26 -7.06 11.97 -3.97
CA TYR A 26 -5.74 11.99 -3.34
C TYR A 26 -5.63 11.06 -2.13
N TRP A 27 -6.76 10.63 -1.55
CA TRP A 27 -6.74 9.64 -0.48
C TRP A 27 -6.00 8.35 -0.88
N ILE A 28 -6.05 7.95 -2.15
CA ILE A 28 -5.35 6.78 -2.68
C ILE A 28 -3.84 7.00 -2.60
N GLN A 29 -3.38 8.19 -2.96
CA GLN A 29 -1.97 8.55 -2.98
C GLN A 29 -1.44 8.73 -1.55
N ASP A 30 -2.20 9.43 -0.70
CA ASP A 30 -1.88 9.61 0.72
C ASP A 30 -1.71 8.26 1.43
N CYS A 31 -2.68 7.36 1.25
CA CYS A 31 -2.63 6.02 1.82
C CYS A 31 -1.51 5.18 1.19
N SER A 32 -1.23 5.34 -0.11
CA SER A 32 -0.13 4.61 -0.77
C SER A 32 1.24 5.02 -0.25
N SER A 33 1.46 6.33 -0.07
CA SER A 33 2.67 6.87 0.53
C SER A 33 2.82 6.46 2.00
N ALA A 34 1.72 6.45 2.76
CA ALA A 34 1.73 5.95 4.14
C ALA A 34 2.10 4.47 4.20
N THR A 35 1.54 3.65 3.30
CA THR A 35 1.88 2.23 3.19
C THR A 35 3.37 2.03 2.89
N GLU A 36 3.93 2.74 1.92
CA GLU A 36 5.36 2.62 1.59
C GLU A 36 6.24 3.02 2.78
N ASN A 37 5.89 4.08 3.51
CA ASN A 37 6.61 4.48 4.73
C ASN A 37 6.59 3.39 5.81
N ILE A 38 5.45 2.70 5.99
CA ILE A 38 5.34 1.57 6.92
C ILE A 38 6.22 0.39 6.46
N LEU A 39 6.25 0.09 5.15
CA LEU A 39 7.09 -0.98 4.59
C LEU A 39 8.59 -0.68 4.81
N LEU A 40 9.01 0.55 4.56
CA LEU A 40 10.40 1.00 4.80
C LEU A 40 10.76 0.93 6.28
N ALA A 41 9.85 1.35 7.17
CA ALA A 41 10.06 1.26 8.62
C ALA A 41 10.18 -0.20 9.09
N ALA A 42 9.31 -1.09 8.60
CA ALA A 42 9.40 -2.52 8.89
C ALA A 42 10.74 -3.10 8.43
N HIS A 43 11.17 -2.76 7.21
CA HIS A 43 12.48 -3.18 6.69
C HIS A 43 13.65 -2.68 7.55
N ALA A 44 13.63 -1.41 7.95
CA ALA A 44 14.66 -0.82 8.80
C ALA A 44 14.75 -1.50 10.19
N LEU A 45 13.63 -2.04 10.69
CA LEU A 45 13.57 -2.82 11.92
C LEU A 45 13.97 -4.31 11.73
N GLY A 46 14.39 -4.71 10.52
CA GLY A 46 14.73 -6.10 10.21
C GLY A 46 13.52 -7.03 10.04
N LEU A 47 12.32 -6.47 9.88
CA LEU A 47 11.09 -7.23 9.64
C LEU A 47 10.85 -7.43 8.15
N GLY A 48 10.10 -8.48 7.84
CA GLY A 48 9.55 -8.73 6.51
C GLY A 48 8.15 -8.13 6.44
N ALA A 49 7.87 -7.40 5.37
CA ALA A 49 6.55 -6.83 5.13
C ALA A 49 6.14 -6.96 3.66
N VAL A 50 4.85 -7.14 3.40
CA VAL A 50 4.31 -7.22 2.04
C VAL A 50 3.03 -6.41 1.91
N TRP A 51 2.96 -5.58 0.87
CA TRP A 51 1.73 -4.92 0.42
C TRP A 51 0.80 -5.96 -0.21
N THR A 52 -0.43 -6.06 0.29
CA THR A 52 -1.51 -6.84 -0.35
C THR A 52 -2.66 -5.92 -0.77
N GLY A 53 -2.85 -5.77 -2.09
CA GLY A 53 -3.80 -4.81 -2.66
C GLY A 53 -5.26 -5.22 -2.42
N VAL A 54 -6.07 -4.26 -1.96
CA VAL A 54 -7.50 -4.42 -1.69
C VAL A 54 -8.30 -3.56 -2.67
N TYR A 55 -8.12 -2.24 -2.61
CA TYR A 55 -8.75 -1.30 -3.53
C TYR A 55 -8.18 -1.41 -4.96
N PRO A 56 -8.99 -1.18 -6.02
CA PRO A 56 -10.44 -0.88 -6.06
C PRO A 56 -11.35 -2.12 -6.12
N MET A 57 -10.90 -3.30 -5.69
CA MET A 57 -11.63 -4.53 -5.96
C MET A 57 -12.70 -4.77 -4.88
N ASP A 58 -13.97 -4.59 -5.24
CA ASP A 58 -15.11 -4.70 -4.32
C ASP A 58 -15.20 -6.06 -3.60
N ASP A 59 -14.84 -7.13 -4.29
CA ASP A 59 -14.75 -8.49 -3.76
C ASP A 59 -13.69 -8.64 -2.64
N ARG A 60 -12.76 -7.69 -2.53
CA ARG A 60 -11.77 -7.59 -1.44
C ARG A 60 -12.16 -6.54 -0.41
N ILE A 61 -12.71 -5.41 -0.84
CA ILE A 61 -13.13 -4.31 0.04
C ILE A 61 -14.26 -4.79 0.95
N GLN A 62 -15.33 -5.37 0.41
CA GLN A 62 -16.53 -5.69 1.19
C GLN A 62 -16.25 -6.69 2.33
N PRO A 63 -15.56 -7.83 2.13
CA PRO A 63 -15.26 -8.75 3.21
C PRO A 63 -14.35 -8.14 4.28
N LEU A 64 -13.38 -7.32 3.87
CA LEU A 64 -12.45 -6.68 4.80
C LEU A 64 -13.14 -5.61 5.65
N SER A 65 -13.92 -4.73 5.02
CA SER A 65 -14.74 -3.73 5.71
C SER A 65 -15.72 -4.37 6.69
N LYS A 66 -16.38 -5.47 6.29
CA LYS A 66 -17.27 -6.24 7.17
C LYS A 66 -16.51 -6.84 8.36
N THR A 67 -15.37 -7.47 8.11
CA THR A 67 -14.55 -8.10 9.16
C THR A 67 -14.09 -7.09 10.20
N LEU A 68 -13.64 -5.91 9.76
CA LEU A 68 -13.15 -4.85 10.62
C LEU A 68 -14.25 -3.89 11.12
N LYS A 69 -15.51 -4.11 10.72
CA LYS A 69 -16.66 -3.27 11.04
C LYS A 69 -16.41 -1.79 10.67
N LEU A 70 -15.81 -1.56 9.52
CA LEU A 70 -15.53 -0.20 9.03
C LEU A 70 -16.85 0.51 8.66
N PRO A 71 -17.00 1.80 8.98
CA PRO A 71 -18.09 2.60 8.44
C PRO A 71 -17.90 2.80 6.93
N GLU A 72 -18.98 3.13 6.20
CA GLU A 72 -18.96 3.35 4.74
C GLU A 72 -17.97 4.45 4.30
N THR A 73 -17.69 5.40 5.20
CA THR A 73 -16.75 6.50 4.94
C THR A 73 -15.28 6.09 5.08
N VAL A 74 -14.97 4.87 5.51
CA VAL A 74 -13.58 4.39 5.68
C VAL A 74 -13.32 3.27 4.68
N ILE A 75 -12.48 3.55 3.68
CA ILE A 75 -12.23 2.67 2.55
C ILE A 75 -10.85 2.02 2.70
N PRO A 76 -10.74 0.69 2.79
CA PRO A 76 -9.45 0.01 2.87
C PRO A 76 -8.71 0.07 1.53
N LEU A 77 -7.48 0.62 1.52
CA LEU A 77 -6.60 0.62 0.35
C LEU A 77 -5.89 -0.73 0.19
N CYS A 78 -5.25 -1.18 1.25
CA CYS A 78 -4.43 -2.38 1.26
C CYS A 78 -4.23 -2.92 2.67
N THR A 79 -3.79 -4.18 2.75
CA THR A 79 -3.33 -4.79 3.99
C THR A 79 -1.82 -5.01 3.91
N ILE A 80 -1.09 -4.59 4.94
CA ILE A 80 0.34 -4.84 5.12
C ILE A 80 0.49 -6.01 6.06
N VAL A 81 1.10 -7.10 5.59
CA VAL A 81 1.38 -8.27 6.43
C VAL A 81 2.83 -8.18 6.89
N ILE A 82 3.05 -8.19 8.21
CA ILE A 82 4.36 -7.96 8.84
C ILE A 82 4.75 -9.16 9.71
N GLY A 83 6.01 -9.58 9.62
CA GLY A 83 6.55 -10.64 10.47
C GLY A 83 8.07 -10.76 10.42
N TYR A 84 8.59 -11.81 11.05
CA TYR A 84 10.01 -12.13 11.01
C TYR A 84 10.31 -12.92 9.73
N PRO A 85 11.22 -12.44 8.85
CA PRO A 85 11.53 -13.15 7.61
C PRO A 85 12.09 -14.54 7.87
N ALA A 86 11.49 -15.58 7.28
CA ALA A 86 12.07 -16.92 7.25
C ALA A 86 13.19 -17.05 6.20
N GLU A 87 13.22 -16.14 5.23
CA GLU A 87 14.15 -16.10 4.11
C GLU A 87 14.62 -14.65 3.88
N GLN A 88 15.80 -14.50 3.27
CA GLN A 88 16.34 -13.20 2.84
C GLN A 88 16.55 -13.18 1.32
N PRO A 89 15.47 -13.00 0.54
CA PRO A 89 15.58 -12.94 -0.91
C PRO A 89 16.39 -11.72 -1.33
N LYS A 90 17.20 -11.87 -2.38
CA LYS A 90 17.90 -10.73 -2.99
C LYS A 90 16.89 -9.79 -3.66
N PRO A 91 17.10 -8.47 -3.62
CA PRO A 91 16.31 -7.53 -4.41
C PRO A 91 16.31 -7.93 -5.89
N LYS A 92 15.14 -7.88 -6.52
CA LYS A 92 15.02 -8.07 -7.97
C LYS A 92 15.56 -6.82 -8.67
N ASP A 93 16.38 -7.00 -9.70
CA ASP A 93 16.74 -5.89 -10.57
C ASP A 93 15.51 -5.46 -11.37
N LYS A 94 15.02 -4.25 -11.07
CA LYS A 94 13.90 -3.61 -11.75
C LYS A 94 14.32 -2.30 -12.42
N TRP A 95 15.60 -1.94 -12.36
CA TRP A 95 16.09 -0.69 -12.93
C TRP A 95 16.03 -0.76 -14.45
N LYS A 96 15.38 0.24 -15.04
CA LYS A 96 15.17 0.36 -16.48
C LYS A 96 15.39 1.82 -16.87
N PRO A 97 16.58 2.23 -17.33
CA PRO A 97 16.83 3.61 -17.73
C PRO A 97 15.88 4.08 -18.84
N GLU A 98 15.27 3.16 -19.60
CA GLU A 98 14.19 3.44 -20.56
C GLU A 98 12.98 4.15 -19.90
N ASN A 99 12.70 3.90 -18.62
CA ASN A 99 11.59 4.50 -17.89
C ASN A 99 11.84 5.96 -17.45
N ILE A 100 13.07 6.46 -17.58
CA ILE A 100 13.43 7.84 -17.19
C ILE A 100 13.44 8.72 -18.44
N SER A 101 12.70 9.83 -18.39
CA SER A 101 12.69 10.84 -19.45
C SER A 101 13.16 12.19 -18.91
N TYR A 102 13.87 12.97 -19.73
CA TYR A 102 14.39 14.28 -19.38
C TYR A 102 13.65 15.36 -20.16
N ASN A 103 13.08 16.35 -19.46
CA ASN A 103 12.26 17.44 -20.00
C ASN A 103 10.94 17.00 -20.64
N GLU A 104 10.99 16.13 -21.65
CA GLU A 104 9.83 15.63 -22.39
C GLU A 104 9.75 14.11 -22.33
N TYR A 105 8.53 13.55 -22.38
CA TYR A 105 8.34 12.10 -22.35
C TYR A 105 9.05 11.42 -23.52
N GLY A 106 9.89 10.44 -23.21
CA GLY A 106 10.71 9.70 -24.19
C GLY A 106 12.08 10.31 -24.46
N GLN A 107 12.35 11.57 -24.10
CA GLN A 107 13.68 12.17 -24.29
C GLN A 107 14.70 11.63 -23.29
N LYS A 108 15.91 11.34 -23.75
CA LYS A 108 17.05 10.90 -22.93
C LYS A 108 18.02 12.06 -22.71
N ARG A 109 18.80 11.98 -21.64
CA ARG A 109 19.83 12.97 -21.28
C ARG A 109 21.00 12.94 -22.25
#